data_AF-A0A9X0A0L0-F1
#
_entry.id   AF-A0A9X0A0L0-F1
#
_cell.length_a   1.000
_cell.length_b   1.000
_cell.length_c   1.000
_cell.angle_alpha   90.00
_cell.angle_beta   90.00
_cell.angle_gamma   90.00
#
_symmetry.space_group_name_H-M   'P 1'
#
loop_
_entity.id
_entity.type
_entity.pdbx_description
1 polymer ?
#
loop_
_entity_poly.entity_id
_entity_poly.type
_entity_poly.pdbx_seq_one_letter_code
_entity_poly.pdbx_strand_id
1 'polypeptide(L)'
;MRSVSNTTTQLLVSRILVEHLDCFSFLKDVCIFHIPHKHSKEMAKKSETLPMGVLFKNENLTEDMIEILRHFQAYLPYTTVDDKKIFLKPIMFRRPIIS
;
A
#
# COMPACT_ATOMS: atom_id res chain seq x y z
N MET A 1 -16.03 -9.59 -14.63
CA MET A 1 -15.84 -8.35 -13.82
C MET A 1 -16.55 -8.54 -12.49
N ARG A 2 -15.82 -8.69 -11.38
CA ARG A 2 -16.41 -8.67 -10.03
C ARG A 2 -16.46 -7.20 -9.59
N SER A 3 -17.65 -6.67 -9.30
CA SER A 3 -17.82 -5.31 -8.80
C SER A 3 -17.23 -5.19 -7.40
N VAL A 4 -16.01 -4.70 -7.30
CA VAL A 4 -15.37 -4.34 -6.03
C VAL A 4 -15.83 -2.94 -5.67
N SER A 5 -17.00 -2.79 -5.05
CA SER A 5 -17.46 -1.47 -4.58
C SER A 5 -18.36 -1.43 -3.34
N ASN A 6 -18.70 -2.57 -2.70
CA ASN A 6 -19.67 -2.56 -1.59
C ASN A 6 -19.19 -3.18 -0.27
N THR A 7 -17.98 -3.73 -0.18
CA THR A 7 -17.56 -4.53 0.98
C THR A 7 -17.35 -3.72 2.25
N THR A 8 -16.81 -2.49 2.17
CA THR A 8 -16.52 -1.70 3.37
C THR A 8 -17.80 -1.18 4.04
N THR A 9 -18.78 -0.69 3.27
CA THR A 9 -20.05 -0.18 3.80
C THR A 9 -20.88 -1.28 4.44
N GLN A 10 -20.93 -2.47 3.83
CA GLN A 10 -21.66 -3.62 4.39
C GLN A 10 -21.06 -4.10 5.71
N LEU A 11 -19.73 -4.10 5.85
CA LEU A 11 -19.06 -4.42 7.12
C LEU A 11 -19.35 -3.39 8.20
N LEU A 12 -19.39 -2.09 7.85
CA LEU A 12 -19.73 -1.03 8.80
C LEU A 12 -21.18 -1.14 9.28
N VAL A 13 -22.13 -1.36 8.35
CA VAL A 13 -23.54 -1.56 8.70
C VAL A 13 -23.73 -2.79 9.58
N SER A 14 -23.06 -3.90 9.25
CA SER A 14 -23.12 -5.13 10.07
C SER A 14 -22.65 -4.89 11.51
N ARG A 15 -21.55 -4.16 11.71
CA ARG A 15 -21.06 -3.78 13.06
C ARG A 15 -22.08 -2.96 13.84
N ILE A 16 -22.65 -1.93 13.20
CA ILE A 16 -23.66 -1.06 13.81
C ILE A 16 -24.89 -1.87 14.23
N LEU A 17 -25.37 -2.78 13.37
CA LEU A 17 -26.53 -3.62 13.67
C LEU A 17 -26.26 -4.58 14.84
N VAL A 18 -25.10 -5.23 14.87
CA VAL A 18 -24.71 -6.16 15.95
C VAL A 18 -24.42 -5.43 17.29
N GLU A 19 -23.97 -4.17 17.23
CA GLU A 19 -23.67 -3.34 18.40
C GLU A 19 -24.94 -2.73 19.03
N HIS A 20 -25.91 -2.29 18.23
CA HIS A 20 -27.07 -1.56 18.70
C HIS A 20 -28.37 -2.38 18.80
N LEU A 21 -28.45 -3.56 18.19
CA LEU A 21 -29.64 -4.42 18.25
C LEU A 21 -29.31 -5.74 18.94
N ASP A 22 -29.87 -5.93 20.14
CA ASP A 22 -29.63 -7.13 20.97
C ASP A 22 -30.03 -8.43 20.27
N CYS A 23 -30.99 -8.39 19.35
CA CYS A 23 -31.41 -9.53 18.56
C CYS A 23 -30.30 -10.09 17.65
N PHE A 24 -29.23 -9.33 17.37
CA PHE A 24 -28.07 -9.77 16.59
C PHE A 24 -26.84 -10.09 17.45
N SER A 25 -26.98 -10.15 18.77
CA SER A 25 -25.88 -10.48 19.69
C SER A 25 -25.19 -11.81 19.39
N PHE A 26 -25.90 -12.79 18.84
CA PHE A 26 -25.37 -14.10 18.43
C PHE A 26 -24.38 -14.03 17.25
N LEU A 27 -24.36 -12.92 16.51
CA LEU A 27 -23.46 -12.72 15.36
C LEU A 27 -22.16 -12.00 15.74
N LYS A 28 -21.95 -11.65 17.02
CA LYS A 28 -20.75 -10.94 17.50
C LYS A 28 -19.45 -11.66 17.14
N ASP A 29 -19.43 -12.98 17.25
CA ASP A 29 -18.22 -13.79 16.99
C ASP A 29 -17.88 -13.90 15.49
N VAL A 30 -18.87 -13.75 14.62
CA VAL A 30 -18.71 -13.84 13.16
C VAL A 30 -18.50 -12.46 12.53
N CYS A 31 -18.88 -11.40 13.24
CA CYS A 31 -18.73 -10.02 12.77
C CYS A 31 -17.25 -9.65 12.64
N ILE A 32 -16.78 -9.43 11.41
CA ILE A 32 -15.38 -9.13 11.12
C ILE A 32 -15.08 -7.67 11.53
N PHE A 33 -14.30 -7.52 12.59
CA PHE A 33 -13.65 -6.25 12.94
C PHE A 33 -12.36 -6.07 12.11
N HIS A 34 -11.96 -4.82 11.86
CA HIS A 34 -10.74 -4.58 11.08
C HIS A 34 -9.56 -5.28 11.75
N ILE A 35 -8.73 -5.96 10.94
CA ILE A 35 -7.47 -6.51 11.42
C ILE A 35 -6.64 -5.34 11.97
N PRO A 36 -6.26 -5.36 13.26
CA PRO A 36 -5.48 -4.28 13.84
C PRO A 36 -4.10 -4.27 13.17
N HIS A 37 -3.91 -3.36 12.22
CA HIS A 37 -2.62 -3.11 11.61
C HIS A 37 -1.91 -1.99 12.37
N LYS A 38 -0.63 -2.18 12.70
CA LYS A 38 0.19 -1.22 13.45
C LYS A 38 0.11 0.22 12.90
N HIS A 39 -0.01 0.35 11.58
CA HIS A 39 -0.04 1.64 10.88
C HIS A 39 -1.46 2.06 10.43
N SER A 40 -2.52 1.42 10.94
CA SER A 40 -3.90 1.72 10.52
C SER A 40 -4.30 3.18 10.77
N LYS A 41 -3.83 3.79 11.88
CA LYS A 41 -4.07 5.21 12.20
C LYS A 41 -3.40 6.15 11.20
N GLU A 42 -2.18 5.82 10.78
CA GLU A 42 -1.40 6.63 9.84
C GLU A 42 -1.97 6.51 8.42
N MET A 43 -2.38 5.31 8.02
CA MET A 43 -3.02 5.06 6.71
C MET A 43 -4.41 5.68 6.58
N ALA A 44 -5.11 5.93 7.70
CA ALA A 44 -6.39 6.62 7.70
C ALA A 44 -6.24 8.13 7.46
N LYS A 45 -5.04 8.70 7.62
CA LYS A 45 -4.76 10.09 7.29
C LYS A 45 -4.81 10.26 5.77
N LYS A 46 -5.43 11.36 5.30
CA LYS A 46 -5.44 11.72 3.88
C LYS A 46 -3.99 11.84 3.37
N SER A 47 -3.64 11.03 2.37
CA SER A 47 -2.32 11.10 1.74
C SER A 47 -2.12 12.43 1.02
N GLU A 48 -0.91 12.97 1.09
CA GLU A 48 -0.48 14.08 0.26
C GLU A 48 -0.01 13.54 -1.09
N THR A 49 -0.65 14.00 -2.17
CA THR A 49 -0.26 13.64 -3.53
C THR A 49 0.63 14.73 -4.10
N LEU A 50 1.87 14.39 -4.42
CA LEU A 50 2.80 15.26 -5.12
C LEU A 50 2.89 14.83 -6.60
N PRO A 51 2.72 15.74 -7.57
CA PRO A 51 2.94 15.41 -8.97
C PRO A 51 4.43 15.12 -9.20
N MET A 52 4.74 13.92 -9.67
CA MET A 52 6.12 13.44 -9.86
C MET A 52 6.75 13.86 -11.19
N GLY A 53 6.11 14.79 -11.91
CA GLY A 53 6.50 15.19 -13.27
C GLY A 53 6.23 14.09 -14.31
N VAL A 54 6.30 14.45 -15.59
CA VAL A 54 6.27 13.49 -16.70
C VAL A 54 7.70 13.24 -17.16
N LEU A 55 8.13 11.99 -17.17
CA LEU A 55 9.40 11.59 -17.77
C LEU A 55 9.17 11.34 -19.26
N PHE A 56 9.86 12.10 -20.12
CA PHE A 56 9.82 11.91 -21.58
C PHE A 56 10.69 10.71 -21.98
N LYS A 57 10.24 9.50 -21.61
CA LYS A 57 10.97 8.25 -21.76
C LYS A 57 10.04 7.14 -22.26
N ASN A 58 10.54 6.26 -23.11
CA ASN A 58 9.76 5.15 -23.67
C ASN A 58 9.96 3.89 -22.84
N GLU A 59 8.89 3.41 -22.20
CA GLU A 59 8.92 2.19 -21.37
C GLU A 59 9.22 0.91 -22.15
N ASN A 60 9.18 0.95 -23.49
CA ASN A 60 9.51 -0.19 -24.35
C ASN A 60 11.01 -0.26 -24.71
N LEU A 61 11.79 0.78 -24.40
CA LEU A 61 13.24 0.80 -24.63
C LEU A 61 13.96 0.49 -23.32
N THR A 62 14.84 -0.51 -23.34
CA THR A 62 15.56 -0.96 -22.14
C THR A 62 16.40 0.16 -21.54
N GLU A 63 17.06 0.97 -22.37
CA GLU A 63 17.87 2.11 -21.91
C GLU A 63 17.01 3.14 -21.16
N ASP A 64 15.88 3.53 -21.73
CA ASP A 64 14.96 4.49 -21.11
C ASP A 64 14.35 3.92 -19.81
N MET A 65 14.07 2.63 -19.76
CA MET A 65 13.61 1.96 -18.53
C MET A 65 14.66 1.99 -17.42
N ILE A 66 15.95 1.84 -17.73
CA ILE A 66 17.02 1.98 -16.74
C ILE A 66 17.03 3.40 -16.16
N GLU A 67 16.85 4.40 -17.01
CA GLU A 67 16.81 5.81 -16.57
C GLU A 67 15.58 6.12 -15.71
N ILE A 68 14.40 5.62 -16.09
CA ILE A 68 13.17 5.73 -15.29
C ILE A 68 13.38 5.11 -13.91
N LEU A 69 13.93 3.90 -13.85
CA LEU A 69 14.17 3.19 -12.59
C LEU A 69 15.19 3.93 -11.72
N ARG A 70 16.27 4.48 -12.30
CA ARG A 70 17.25 5.30 -11.58
C ARG A 70 16.62 6.58 -11.03
N HIS A 71 15.73 7.22 -11.80
CA HIS A 71 14.99 8.38 -11.34
C HIS A 71 14.13 8.04 -10.12
N PHE A 72 13.39 6.93 -10.16
CA PHE A 72 12.55 6.53 -9.03
C PHE A 72 13.34 6.10 -7.79
N GLN A 73 14.54 5.53 -7.97
CA GLN A 73 15.43 5.23 -6.85
C GLN A 73 15.82 6.47 -6.04
N ALA A 74 15.80 7.67 -6.63
CA ALA A 74 16.11 8.91 -5.90
C ALA A 74 15.09 9.25 -4.80
N TYR A 75 13.86 8.74 -4.89
CA TYR A 75 12.82 8.95 -3.87
C TYR A 75 12.91 7.96 -2.70
N LEU A 76 13.76 6.95 -2.79
CA LEU A 76 13.95 6.00 -1.69
C LEU A 76 14.76 6.67 -0.56
N PRO A 77 14.37 6.44 0.70
CA PRO A 77 15.13 6.98 1.82
C PRO A 77 16.53 6.34 1.86
N TYR A 78 17.56 7.18 1.90
CA TYR A 78 18.96 6.78 2.01
C TYR A 78 19.61 7.46 3.22
N THR A 79 20.67 6.83 3.72
CA THR A 79 21.60 7.42 4.68
C THR A 79 22.96 7.61 4.01
N THR A 80 23.74 8.58 4.48
CA THR A 80 25.11 8.79 4.02
C THR A 80 26.05 8.29 5.12
N VAL A 81 26.82 7.26 4.83
CA VAL A 81 27.89 6.76 5.70
C VAL A 81 29.18 6.80 4.89
N ASP A 82 30.21 7.48 5.39
CA ASP A 82 31.51 7.62 4.74
C ASP A 82 31.41 8.07 3.27
N ASP A 83 30.65 9.17 3.04
CA ASP A 83 30.35 9.75 1.72
C ASP A 83 29.68 8.82 0.69
N LYS A 84 29.22 7.64 1.12
CA LYS A 84 28.47 6.69 0.30
C LYS A 84 27.00 6.72 0.67
N LYS A 85 26.14 6.87 -0.35
CA LYS A 85 24.68 6.75 -0.20
C LYS A 85 24.31 5.28 -0.05
N ILE A 86 23.78 4.92 1.11
CA ILE A 86 23.29 3.58 1.43
C ILE A 86 21.76 3.67 1.56
N PHE A 87 21.03 2.97 0.71
CA PHE A 87 19.56 2.92 0.78
C PHE A 87 19.11 2.12 2.01
N LEU A 88 18.20 2.69 2.81
CA LEU A 88 17.75 2.10 4.08
C LEU A 88 16.92 0.82 3.87
N LYS A 89 16.29 0.68 2.70
CA LYS A 89 15.64 -0.55 2.22
C LYS A 89 15.83 -0.67 0.71
N PRO A 90 16.76 -1.50 0.21
CA PRO A 90 16.85 -1.77 -1.21
C PRO A 90 15.55 -2.46 -1.66
N ILE A 91 15.02 -2.06 -2.83
CA ILE A 91 13.95 -2.81 -3.49
C ILE A 91 14.57 -4.14 -3.93
N MET A 92 14.45 -5.15 -3.07
CA MET A 92 14.92 -6.49 -3.35
C MET A 92 13.95 -7.13 -4.34
N PHE A 93 14.23 -7.01 -5.64
CA PHE A 93 13.65 -7.92 -6.62
C PHE A 93 14.19 -9.31 -6.29
N ARG A 94 13.37 -10.15 -5.65
CA ARG A 94 13.71 -11.57 -5.51
C ARG A 94 13.93 -12.07 -6.94
N ARG A 95 15.17 -12.48 -7.26
CA ARG A 95 15.40 -13.26 -8.47
C ARG A 95 14.44 -14.46 -8.40
N PRO A 96 13.71 -14.80 -9.48
CA PRO A 96 12.97 -16.04 -9.49
C PRO A 96 13.96 -17.16 -9.17
N ILE A 97 13.64 -17.94 -8.14
CA ILE A 97 14.34 -19.18 -7.85
C ILE A 97 14.00 -20.09 -9.01
N ILE A 98 14.92 -20.23 -9.96
CA ILE A 98 14.85 -21.27 -10.96
C ILE A 98 15.29 -22.53 -10.22
N SER A 99 14.32 -23.33 -9.80
CA SER A 99 14.52 -24.71 -9.34
C SER A 99 14.66 -25.65 -10.53
#